data_AF-A0A920RBH2-F1
#
_entry.id   AF-A0A920RBH2-F1
#
_cell.length_a   1.000
_cell.length_b   1.000
_cell.length_c   1.000
_cell.angle_alpha   90.00
_cell.angle_beta   90.00
_cell.angle_gamma   90.00
#
_symmetry.space_group_name_H-M   'P 1'
#
loop_
_entity.id
_entity.type
_entity.pdbx_description
1 polymer ?
#
loop_
_entity_poly.entity_id
_entity_poly.type
_entity_poly.pdbx_seq_one_letter_code
_entity_poly.pdbx_strand_id
1 'polypeptide(L)'
;MPEDILAEMKELGLFGLTIPEEYGGLGLTMEEEIMVAISLGRTSPAFRSIMGTNNGIGSAALYSMAPKNKNKSIYPSMLAANGSVASV
;
A
#
# COMPACT_ATOMS: atom_id res chain seq x y z
N MET A 1 -15.82 -1.38 -5.26
CA MET A 1 -15.02 -1.53 -6.48
C MET A 1 -15.20 -2.95 -6.97
N PRO A 2 -15.27 -3.22 -8.28
CA PRO A 2 -15.31 -4.58 -8.81
C PRO A 2 -14.11 -5.42 -8.30
N GLU A 3 -14.34 -6.69 -7.97
CA GLU A 3 -13.32 -7.55 -7.35
C GLU A 3 -12.15 -7.86 -8.29
N ASP A 4 -12.42 -7.99 -9.59
CA ASP A 4 -11.44 -8.17 -10.66
C ASP A 4 -10.48 -6.97 -10.75
N ILE A 5 -11.02 -5.75 -10.68
CA ILE A 5 -10.22 -4.52 -10.67
C ILE A 5 -9.40 -4.43 -9.38
N LEU A 6 -9.95 -4.82 -8.24
CA LEU A 6 -9.21 -4.85 -6.98
C LEU A 6 -8.06 -5.86 -7.02
N ALA A 7 -8.27 -7.03 -7.63
CA ALA A 7 -7.22 -8.03 -7.82
C ALA A 7 -6.10 -7.50 -8.71
N GLU A 8 -6.42 -6.86 -9.84
CA GLU A 8 -5.44 -6.25 -10.73
C GLU A 8 -4.63 -5.15 -10.01
N MET A 9 -5.28 -4.32 -9.20
CA MET A 9 -4.60 -3.31 -8.38
C MET A 9 -3.61 -3.91 -7.37
N LYS A 10 -3.90 -5.10 -6.83
CA LYS A 10 -2.99 -5.84 -5.95
C LYS A 10 -1.81 -6.41 -6.71
N GLU A 11 -2.06 -7.00 -7.87
CA GLU A 11 -0.99 -7.52 -8.74
C GLU A 11 -0.03 -6.41 -9.19
N LEU A 12 -0.56 -5.21 -9.44
CA LEU A 12 0.23 -4.02 -9.74
C LEU A 12 1.01 -3.45 -8.54
N GLY A 13 0.81 -3.97 -7.33
CA GLY A 13 1.53 -3.53 -6.13
C GLY A 13 1.08 -2.18 -5.58
N LEU A 14 -0.08 -1.65 -5.98
CA LEU A 14 -0.55 -0.31 -5.61
C LEU A 14 -0.77 -0.13 -4.10
N PHE A 15 -0.87 -1.23 -3.36
CA PHE A 15 -1.07 -1.25 -1.91
C PHE A 15 0.22 -1.32 -1.09
N GLY A 16 1.39 -1.37 -1.75
CA GLY A 16 2.69 -1.47 -1.10
C GLY A 16 3.75 -0.57 -1.73
N LEU A 17 3.36 0.61 -2.22
CA LEU A 17 4.22 1.50 -3.01
C LEU A 17 5.53 1.83 -2.30
N THR A 18 5.49 2.26 -1.04
CA THR A 18 6.68 2.70 -0.28
C THR A 18 7.29 1.60 0.60
N ILE A 19 6.72 0.40 0.56
CA ILE A 19 7.21 -0.74 1.34
C ILE A 19 8.48 -1.28 0.69
N PRO A 20 9.56 -1.54 1.44
CA PRO A 20 10.77 -2.11 0.87
C PRO A 20 10.52 -3.43 0.12
N GLU A 21 11.26 -3.66 -0.95
CA GLU A 21 11.15 -4.88 -1.77
C GLU A 21 11.38 -6.17 -0.96
N GLU A 22 12.24 -6.12 0.07
CA GLU A 22 12.49 -7.25 0.98
C GLU A 22 11.23 -7.74 1.73
N TYR A 23 10.17 -6.92 1.75
CA TYR A 23 8.87 -7.25 2.34
C TYR A 23 7.75 -7.39 1.31
N GLY A 24 8.06 -7.43 0.01
CA GLY A 24 7.07 -7.58 -1.06
C GLY A 24 6.34 -6.28 -1.45
N GLY A 25 6.98 -5.13 -1.23
CA GLY A 25 6.54 -3.84 -1.76
C GLY A 25 7.32 -3.38 -2.98
N LEU A 26 7.03 -2.17 -3.46
CA LEU A 26 7.67 -1.56 -4.64
C LEU A 26 8.84 -0.63 -4.30
N GLY A 27 9.10 -0.37 -3.01
CA GLY A 27 10.26 0.40 -2.54
C GLY A 27 10.31 1.86 -3.02
N LEU A 28 9.19 2.42 -3.50
CA LEU A 28 9.13 3.77 -4.03
C LEU A 28 9.41 4.81 -2.96
N THR A 29 10.02 5.92 -3.39
CA THR A 29 10.14 7.13 -2.60
C THR A 29 8.79 7.84 -2.45
N MET A 30 8.70 8.76 -1.49
CA MET A 30 7.49 9.58 -1.30
C MET A 30 7.15 10.40 -2.56
N GLU A 31 8.14 10.88 -3.30
CA GLU A 31 7.92 11.63 -4.54
C GLU A 31 7.28 10.73 -5.62
N GLU A 32 7.79 9.52 -5.78
CA GLU A 32 7.25 8.53 -6.72
C GLU A 32 5.84 8.08 -6.33
N GLU A 33 5.56 7.88 -5.03
CA GLU A 33 4.20 7.59 -4.54
C GLU A 33 3.22 8.72 -4.92
N ILE A 34 3.62 9.98 -4.75
CA ILE A 34 2.79 11.14 -5.12
C ILE A 34 2.55 11.17 -6.63
N MET A 35 3.54 10.85 -7.46
CA MET A 35 3.38 10.79 -8.92
C MET A 35 2.39 9.70 -9.35
N VAL A 36 2.40 8.54 -8.70
CA VAL A 36 1.41 7.47 -8.89
C VAL A 36 0.02 7.95 -8.44
N ALA A 37 -0.08 8.61 -7.28
CA ALA A 37 -1.34 9.15 -6.77
C ALA A 37 -1.97 10.21 -7.69
N ILE A 38 -1.15 11.08 -8.29
CA ILE A 38 -1.59 12.08 -9.28
C ILE A 38 -2.10 11.38 -10.55
N SER A 39 -1.38 10.36 -11.01
CA SER A 39 -1.74 9.60 -12.21
C SER A 39 -3.08 8.87 -12.03
N LEU A 40 -3.29 8.22 -10.89
CA LEU A 40 -4.58 7.60 -10.54
C LEU A 40 -5.69 8.63 -10.28
N GLY A 41 -5.33 9.82 -9.77
CA GLY A 41 -6.28 10.92 -9.59
C GLY A 41 -6.85 11.47 -10.90
N ARG A 42 -6.15 11.30 -12.02
CA ARG A 42 -6.61 11.72 -13.36
C ARG A 42 -7.59 10.74 -14.01
N THR A 43 -7.66 9.49 -13.55
CA THR A 43 -8.52 8.46 -14.17
C THR A 43 -9.88 8.40 -13.49
N SER A 44 -9.93 8.04 -12.21
CA SER A 44 -11.15 8.06 -11.42
C SER A 44 -10.85 8.23 -9.93
N PRO A 45 -11.58 9.12 -9.22
CA PRO A 45 -11.40 9.36 -7.78
C PRO A 45 -11.53 8.10 -6.92
N ALA A 46 -12.27 7.08 -7.38
CA ALA A 46 -12.47 5.83 -6.66
C ALA A 46 -11.16 5.06 -6.44
N PHE A 47 -10.27 5.02 -7.43
CA PHE A 47 -8.96 4.35 -7.33
C PHE A 47 -8.07 5.05 -6.30
N ARG A 48 -8.00 6.39 -6.38
CA ARG A 48 -7.21 7.20 -5.45
C ARG A 48 -7.69 7.04 -4.00
N SER A 49 -9.00 6.94 -3.78
CA SER A 49 -9.60 6.80 -2.45
C SER A 49 -9.24 5.47 -1.79
N ILE A 50 -9.38 4.36 -2.53
CA ILE A 50 -9.06 3.01 -2.02
C ILE A 50 -7.56 2.86 -1.78
N MET A 51 -6.72 3.24 -2.74
CA MET A 51 -5.26 3.25 -2.56
C MET A 51 -4.84 4.17 -1.40
N GLY A 52 -5.45 5.35 -1.29
CA GLY A 52 -5.11 6.35 -0.29
C GLY A 52 -5.46 5.98 1.15
N THR A 53 -6.61 5.34 1.34
CA THR A 53 -7.03 4.85 2.65
C THR A 53 -6.07 3.75 3.13
N ASN A 54 -5.66 2.87 2.22
CA ASN A 54 -4.75 1.77 2.49
C ASN A 54 -3.31 2.23 2.80
N ASN A 55 -2.73 3.01 1.89
CA ASN A 55 -1.33 3.43 1.99
C ASN A 55 -1.13 4.57 2.99
N GLY A 56 -2.13 5.42 3.18
CA GLY A 56 -2.10 6.50 4.16
C GLY A 56 -2.46 6.00 5.56
N ILE A 57 -3.75 5.73 5.80
CA ILE A 57 -4.28 5.49 7.14
C ILE A 57 -3.89 4.09 7.64
N GLY A 58 -4.13 3.06 6.82
CA GLY A 58 -3.85 1.67 7.18
C GLY A 58 -2.36 1.43 7.45
N SER A 59 -1.51 1.92 6.54
CA SER A 59 -0.06 1.71 6.64
C SER A 59 0.59 2.55 7.75
N ALA A 60 0.18 3.80 7.93
CA ALA A 60 0.68 4.65 9.02
C ALA A 60 0.27 4.15 10.40
N ALA A 61 -0.96 3.62 10.55
CA ALA A 61 -1.43 3.03 11.80
C ALA A 61 -0.61 1.80 12.18
N LEU A 62 -0.35 0.90 11.22
CA LEU A 62 0.48 -0.29 11.45
C LEU A 62 1.94 0.06 11.72
N TYR A 63 2.52 1.04 11.02
CA TYR A 63 3.87 1.53 11.31
C TYR A 63 3.96 2.10 12.73
N SER A 64 2.95 2.86 13.17
CA SER A 64 2.90 3.45 14.50
C SER A 64 2.70 2.41 15.62
N MET A 65 2.02 1.30 15.32
CA MET A 65 1.79 0.19 16.24
C MET A 65 2.91 -0.88 16.21
N ALA A 66 3.86 -0.78 15.28
CA ALA A 66 4.94 -1.76 15.15
C ALA A 66 5.92 -1.67 16.34
N PRO A 67 6.29 -2.80 16.97
CA PRO A 67 7.32 -2.84 18.01
C PRO A 67 8.66 -2.30 17.47
N LYS A 68 9.32 -1.42 18.23
CA LYS A 68 10.62 -0.82 17.84
C LYS A 68 11.77 -1.81 17.67
N ASN A 69 11.56 -3.07 18.06
CA ASN A 69 12.53 -4.15 17.88
C ASN A 69 12.47 -4.63 16.43
N LYS A 70 13.31 -4.02 15.58
CA LYS A 70 13.40 -4.15 14.11
C LYS A 70 13.53 -5.57 13.54
N ASN A 71 13.61 -6.63 14.35
CA ASN A 71 14.30 -7.85 13.96
C ASN A 71 13.44 -9.10 13.69
N LYS A 72 12.20 -8.91 13.20
CA LYS A 72 11.24 -9.91 12.63
C LYS A 72 9.81 -9.49 12.95
N SER A 73 9.46 -8.30 12.51
CA SER A 73 8.12 -7.74 12.70
C SER A 73 7.20 -8.41 11.66
N ILE A 74 6.09 -9.03 12.08
CA ILE A 74 5.01 -9.53 11.20
C ILE A 74 4.26 -8.40 10.46
N TYR A 75 4.57 -7.16 10.80
CA TYR A 75 3.93 -5.96 10.32
C TYR A 75 4.26 -5.67 8.84
N PRO A 76 5.52 -5.78 8.37
CA PRO A 76 5.82 -5.69 6.94
C PRO A 76 5.05 -6.69 6.06
N SER A 77 4.82 -7.93 6.52
CA SER A 77 3.99 -8.89 5.78
C SER A 77 2.49 -8.56 5.82
N MET A 78 2.01 -7.83 6.82
CA MET A 78 0.63 -7.31 6.86
C MET A 78 0.46 -6.07 5.98
N LEU A 79 1.53 -5.27 5.85
CA LEU A 79 1.60 -4.09 5.01
C LEU A 79 1.77 -4.42 3.52
N ALA A 80 2.37 -5.58 3.19
CA ALA A 80 2.62 -6.03 1.83
C ALA A 80 1.38 -5.93 0.92
N ALA A 81 1.60 -5.87 -0.40
CA ALA A 81 0.52 -5.67 -1.38
C ALA A 81 -0.60 -6.74 -1.35
N ASN A 82 -0.34 -7.89 -0.71
CA ASN A 82 -1.27 -9.00 -0.47
C ASN A 82 -1.62 -9.21 1.03
N GLY A 83 -1.17 -8.31 1.91
CA GLY A 83 -1.37 -8.38 3.34
C GLY A 83 -2.73 -7.87 3.80
N SER A 84 -2.94 -7.89 5.13
CA SER A 84 -4.22 -7.53 5.76
C SER A 84 -4.70 -6.11 5.45
N VAL A 85 -3.81 -5.20 5.08
CA VAL A 85 -4.18 -3.81 4.72
C VAL A 85 -4.90 -3.81 3.38
N ALA A 86 -4.37 -4.52 2.37
CA ALA A 86 -4.97 -4.66 1.04
C ALA A 86 -6.30 -5.44 1.03
N SER A 87 -6.80 -5.87 2.20
CA SER A 87 -8.02 -6.67 2.34
C SER A 87 -9.30 -5.83 2.54
N VAL A 88 -9.17 -4.50 2.68
CA VAL A 88 -10.29 -3.56 2.97
C VAL A 88 -10.74 -2.83 1.72
#